data_AF-A0AB74KVA1-F1
#
_entry.id   AF-A0AB74KVA1-F1
#
_cell.length_a   1.000
_cell.length_b   1.000
_cell.length_c   1.000
_cell.angle_alpha   90.00
_cell.angle_beta   90.00
_cell.angle_gamma   90.00
#
_symmetry.space_group_name_H-M   'P 1'
#
loop_
_entity.id
_entity.type
_entity.pdbx_description
1 polymer ?
#
loop_
_entity_poly.entity_id
_entity_poly.type
_entity_poly.pdbx_seq_one_letter_code
_entity_poly.pdbx_strand_id
1 'polypeptide(L)'
;MKNAIKPIVLATSLILVTACNSTAPINKTATTAISQEKFSQFHQYDEKSNITLEYTDYGQILNASVIDLGMSDRYRISQNTTKIGTRLSSNPKPSTATEANRFYYDSYKKNPQMKQDLQKVQENMADLPNKINLSNLPKSELLAYWLNLYNVTVLNELVQQYPVKNLTKLLNEEPSFFDKPRFNFNGNQYSLNDIEYNIVAPLFNNDPLLIYGYYRGYIGSPNLLDHPYTAKNVFTALTTNAVQFVNSNRGSVIGNHSTRVSSLYLEKKNYFPNFEEDLADHLQSLVIQEPDKDQVVKNLSFSIDNYDITDILGSDVEYGGGNATVADPSIVAEGFDTRFVTYGANLTKEVGHVSPLRREILQKITQKYYEVNTRVEIKDLPAKESEDK
;
A
#
# COMPACT_ATOMS: atom_id res chain seq x y z
N MET A 1 -82.77 -14.60 7.70
CA MET A 1 -81.51 -15.41 7.76
C MET A 1 -80.36 -14.43 7.59
N LYS A 2 -79.84 -13.85 8.69
CA LYS A 2 -78.58 -14.24 9.36
C LYS A 2 -77.45 -14.58 8.38
N ASN A 3 -76.45 -13.70 8.32
CA ASN A 3 -74.99 -13.97 8.29
C ASN A 3 -74.30 -12.65 7.87
N ALA A 4 -73.86 -11.77 8.78
CA ALA A 4 -72.62 -11.87 9.56
C ALA A 4 -71.39 -12.09 8.67
N ILE A 5 -70.78 -11.00 8.19
CA ILE A 5 -69.41 -10.99 7.66
C ILE A 5 -68.63 -9.97 8.49
N LYS A 6 -67.71 -10.47 9.31
CA LYS A 6 -66.73 -9.70 10.10
C LYS A 6 -65.68 -9.09 9.15
N PRO A 7 -65.10 -7.91 9.47
CA PRO A 7 -63.88 -7.49 8.81
C PRO A 7 -62.71 -8.37 9.29
N ILE A 8 -61.96 -8.91 8.34
CA ILE A 8 -60.69 -9.61 8.56
C ILE A 8 -59.66 -8.54 8.94
N VAL A 9 -59.10 -8.63 10.13
CA VAL A 9 -57.92 -7.88 10.54
C VAL A 9 -56.74 -8.43 9.72
N LEU A 10 -56.22 -7.62 8.80
CA LEU A 10 -54.95 -7.90 8.14
C LEU A 10 -53.84 -7.75 9.20
N ALA A 11 -53.38 -8.87 9.75
CA ALA A 11 -52.15 -8.90 10.52
C ALA A 11 -50.98 -8.68 9.54
N THR A 12 -50.49 -7.45 9.46
CA THR A 12 -49.21 -7.16 8.81
C THR A 12 -48.11 -7.81 9.63
N SER A 13 -47.65 -8.97 9.16
CA SER A 13 -46.42 -9.59 9.64
C SER A 13 -45.26 -8.64 9.39
N LEU A 14 -44.81 -8.00 10.47
CA LEU A 14 -43.59 -7.21 10.51
C LEU A 14 -42.42 -8.20 10.35
N ILE A 15 -41.97 -8.39 9.10
CA ILE A 15 -40.71 -9.08 8.82
C ILE A 15 -39.62 -8.17 9.38
N LEU A 16 -39.05 -8.55 10.53
CA LEU A 16 -37.77 -8.03 10.99
C LEU A 16 -36.73 -8.38 9.92
N VAL A 17 -36.48 -7.44 9.01
CA VAL A 17 -35.23 -7.43 8.24
C VAL A 17 -34.15 -7.08 9.26
N THR A 18 -33.43 -8.11 9.68
CA THR A 18 -32.17 -8.01 10.41
C THR A 18 -31.30 -6.96 9.74
N ALA A 19 -31.03 -5.89 10.48
CA ALA A 19 -30.17 -4.80 10.04
C ALA A 19 -28.81 -5.38 9.62
N CYS A 20 -28.48 -5.22 8.33
CA CYS A 20 -27.09 -5.25 7.89
C CYS A 20 -26.33 -4.23 8.74
N ASN A 21 -25.23 -4.69 9.34
CA ASN A 21 -24.23 -3.85 9.99
C ASN A 21 -23.76 -2.78 9.01
N SER A 22 -24.35 -1.59 9.06
CA SER A 22 -23.72 -0.38 8.54
C SER A 22 -22.66 0.02 9.57
N THR A 23 -21.40 -0.26 9.25
CA THR A 23 -20.28 0.40 9.91
C THR A 23 -20.42 1.90 9.61
N ALA A 24 -20.89 2.66 10.61
CA ALA A 24 -20.93 4.11 10.54
C ALA A 24 -19.50 4.64 10.27
N PRO A 25 -19.33 5.69 9.43
CA PRO A 25 -18.03 6.29 9.23
C PRO A 25 -17.58 6.96 10.53
N ILE A 26 -16.42 6.55 11.05
CA ILE A 26 -15.79 7.21 12.19
C ILE A 26 -15.15 8.50 11.66
N ASN A 27 -15.76 9.65 11.98
CA ASN A 27 -15.09 10.95 11.87
C ASN A 27 -13.90 10.96 12.84
N LYS A 28 -12.70 10.60 12.37
CA LYS A 28 -11.48 10.51 13.19
C LYS A 28 -10.91 11.87 13.63
N THR A 29 -11.57 12.97 13.29
CA THR A 29 -11.14 14.36 13.56
C THR A 29 -11.86 15.03 14.72
N ALA A 30 -12.69 14.32 15.50
CA ALA A 30 -13.29 14.86 16.72
C ALA A 30 -12.25 14.94 17.86
N THR A 31 -11.34 15.91 17.76
CA THR A 31 -10.23 16.15 18.68
C THR A 31 -10.75 16.88 19.94
N THR A 32 -10.57 16.28 21.12
CA THR A 32 -10.79 16.94 22.42
C THR A 32 -9.70 18.01 22.66
N ALA A 33 -9.91 19.01 23.53
CA ALA A 33 -8.91 20.05 23.82
C ALA A 33 -7.53 19.49 24.24
N ILE A 34 -7.51 18.35 24.95
CA ILE A 34 -6.30 17.63 25.36
C ILE A 34 -5.51 17.09 24.15
N SER A 35 -6.21 16.58 23.13
CA SER A 35 -5.56 16.12 21.90
C SER A 35 -5.04 17.28 21.04
N GLN A 36 -5.64 18.47 21.13
CA GLN A 36 -5.16 19.65 20.39
C GLN A 36 -3.79 20.13 20.92
N GLU A 37 -3.59 20.08 22.24
CA GLU A 37 -2.30 20.38 22.87
C GLU A 37 -1.22 19.34 22.50
N LYS A 38 -1.57 18.05 22.54
CA LYS A 38 -0.67 16.92 22.18
C LYS A 38 0.01 17.11 20.81
N PHE A 39 -0.74 17.53 19.80
CA PHE A 39 -0.26 17.64 18.41
C PHE A 39 0.22 19.04 18.02
N SER A 40 -0.10 20.08 18.81
CA SER A 40 0.20 21.49 18.47
C SER A 40 1.67 21.75 18.11
N GLN A 41 2.60 21.10 18.82
CA GLN A 41 4.04 21.21 18.60
C GLN A 41 4.50 20.72 17.22
N PHE A 42 3.75 19.84 16.56
CA PHE A 42 4.09 19.30 15.24
C PHE A 42 3.52 20.11 14.07
N HIS A 43 2.75 21.16 14.36
CA HIS A 43 2.18 22.05 13.34
C HIS A 43 3.01 23.31 13.11
N GLN A 44 4.16 23.42 13.77
CA GLN A 44 5.12 24.52 13.60
C GLN A 44 6.25 24.09 12.66
N TYR A 45 6.77 25.02 11.87
CA TYR A 45 7.82 24.79 10.89
C TYR A 45 8.57 26.09 10.57
N ASP A 46 9.77 25.98 10.02
CA ASP A 46 10.58 27.11 9.55
C ASP A 46 10.95 26.93 8.07
N GLU A 47 10.22 27.64 7.19
CA GLU A 47 10.47 27.58 5.74
C GLU A 47 11.83 28.14 5.32
N LYS A 48 12.52 28.91 6.19
CA LYS A 48 13.84 29.46 5.91
C LYS A 48 14.96 28.53 6.36
N SER A 49 14.62 27.42 7.01
CA SER A 49 15.58 26.46 7.50
C SER A 49 16.21 25.67 6.36
N ASN A 50 17.52 25.45 6.45
CA ASN A 50 18.29 24.60 5.56
C ASN A 50 18.61 23.23 6.19
N ILE A 51 17.97 22.89 7.32
CA ILE A 51 18.16 21.60 7.97
C ILE A 51 17.52 20.51 7.09
N THR A 52 18.27 19.44 6.86
CA THR A 52 17.84 18.27 6.09
C THR A 52 18.14 17.01 6.90
N LEU A 53 17.31 15.98 6.73
CA LEU A 53 17.49 14.68 7.35
C LEU A 53 17.98 13.68 6.32
N GLU A 54 18.93 12.86 6.74
CA GLU A 54 19.50 11.80 5.91
C GLU A 54 18.84 10.47 6.24
N TYR A 55 18.36 9.78 5.21
CA TYR A 55 17.64 8.50 5.32
C TYR A 55 18.44 7.33 4.73
N THR A 56 19.78 7.40 4.79
CA THR A 56 20.67 6.44 4.11
C THR A 56 20.38 4.99 4.50
N ASP A 57 20.33 4.67 5.79
CA ASP A 57 20.09 3.29 6.27
C ASP A 57 18.72 2.76 5.83
N TYR A 58 17.69 3.62 5.89
CA TYR A 58 16.35 3.25 5.44
C TYR A 58 16.30 3.08 3.92
N GLY A 59 16.96 3.95 3.17
CA GLY A 59 17.05 3.84 1.72
C GLY A 59 17.76 2.58 1.25
N GLN A 60 18.82 2.13 1.96
CA GLN A 60 19.47 0.86 1.67
C GLN A 60 18.51 -0.33 1.89
N ILE A 61 17.73 -0.30 2.98
CA ILE A 61 16.72 -1.31 3.26
C ILE A 61 15.66 -1.35 2.17
N LEU A 62 15.11 -0.18 1.78
CA LEU A 62 14.09 -0.09 0.74
C LEU A 62 14.62 -0.59 -0.60
N ASN A 63 15.79 -0.11 -1.03
CA ASN A 63 16.39 -0.50 -2.30
C ASN A 63 16.70 -2.01 -2.37
N ALA A 64 17.09 -2.62 -1.25
CA ALA A 64 17.37 -4.05 -1.19
C ALA A 64 16.11 -4.94 -1.10
N SER A 65 15.00 -4.40 -0.58
CA SER A 65 13.86 -5.21 -0.15
C SER A 65 12.53 -4.88 -0.85
N VAL A 66 12.47 -3.76 -1.56
CA VAL A 66 11.30 -3.33 -2.33
C VAL A 66 11.54 -3.61 -3.81
N ILE A 67 10.53 -4.13 -4.48
CA ILE A 67 10.50 -4.23 -5.93
C ILE A 67 9.45 -3.27 -6.47
N ASP A 68 9.89 -2.35 -7.31
CA ASP A 68 9.03 -1.55 -8.18
C ASP A 68 8.49 -2.39 -9.35
N LEU A 69 7.18 -2.63 -9.39
CA LEU A 69 6.53 -3.28 -10.54
C LEU A 69 6.14 -2.27 -11.63
N GLY A 70 6.29 -0.97 -11.38
CA GLY A 70 5.98 0.09 -12.33
C GLY A 70 4.49 0.36 -12.53
N MET A 71 4.17 1.03 -13.64
CA MET A 71 2.79 1.33 -14.04
C MET A 71 2.01 0.04 -14.29
N SER A 72 0.73 0.05 -13.90
CA SER A 72 -0.19 -1.05 -14.19
C SER A 72 -0.35 -1.25 -15.70
N ASP A 73 -0.15 -2.49 -16.14
CA ASP A 73 -0.53 -2.99 -17.47
C ASP A 73 -2.03 -3.37 -17.55
N ARG A 74 -2.75 -3.18 -16.44
CA ARG A 74 -4.12 -3.59 -16.20
C ARG A 74 -4.37 -5.08 -16.50
N TYR A 75 -3.33 -5.91 -16.44
CA TYR A 75 -3.43 -7.35 -16.69
C TYR A 75 -4.36 -8.04 -15.71
N ARG A 76 -5.11 -9.03 -16.21
CA ARG A 76 -6.05 -9.83 -15.43
C ARG A 76 -5.73 -11.32 -15.59
N ILE A 77 -5.57 -12.00 -14.47
CA ILE A 77 -5.32 -13.44 -14.44
C ILE A 77 -6.53 -14.18 -15.03
N SER A 78 -6.32 -14.98 -16.07
CA SER A 78 -7.38 -15.69 -16.80
C SER A 78 -7.55 -17.16 -16.34
N GLN A 79 -6.53 -17.77 -15.72
CA GLN A 79 -6.57 -19.18 -15.29
C GLN A 79 -5.88 -19.41 -13.94
N ASN A 80 -6.67 -19.77 -12.92
CA ASN A 80 -6.20 -20.39 -11.68
C ASN A 80 -6.79 -21.80 -11.58
N THR A 81 -6.37 -22.72 -12.46
CA THR A 81 -6.85 -24.11 -12.38
C THR A 81 -6.18 -24.82 -11.22
N THR A 82 -6.96 -25.42 -10.31
CA THR A 82 -6.44 -26.32 -9.29
C THR A 82 -5.75 -27.52 -9.92
N LYS A 83 -4.63 -27.95 -9.33
CA LYS A 83 -4.05 -29.25 -9.70
C LYS A 83 -5.04 -30.35 -9.31
N ILE A 84 -5.20 -31.35 -10.20
CA ILE A 84 -6.09 -32.51 -9.99
C ILE A 84 -5.69 -33.21 -8.69
N GLY A 85 -6.66 -33.53 -7.83
CA GLY A 85 -6.45 -34.30 -6.60
C GLY A 85 -6.46 -33.51 -5.29
N THR A 86 -6.70 -32.19 -5.32
CA THR A 86 -7.00 -31.40 -4.10
C THR A 86 -8.27 -30.57 -4.27
N ARG A 87 -9.03 -30.40 -3.17
CA ARG A 87 -10.16 -29.46 -3.09
C ARG A 87 -9.75 -28.07 -2.61
N LEU A 88 -8.48 -27.88 -2.24
CA LEU A 88 -7.96 -26.61 -1.75
C LEU A 88 -7.35 -25.82 -2.93
N SER A 89 -7.61 -24.52 -2.98
CA SER A 89 -7.13 -23.62 -4.04
C SER A 89 -6.76 -22.26 -3.46
N SER A 90 -5.67 -21.67 -3.94
CA SER A 90 -5.49 -20.21 -3.82
C SER A 90 -6.37 -19.54 -4.88
N ASN A 91 -7.21 -18.59 -4.49
CA ASN A 91 -8.07 -17.84 -5.40
C ASN A 91 -7.74 -16.34 -5.33
N PRO A 92 -6.59 -15.93 -5.87
CA PRO A 92 -6.20 -14.52 -5.86
C PRO A 92 -7.17 -13.67 -6.67
N LYS A 93 -7.35 -12.40 -6.29
CA LYS A 93 -8.22 -11.46 -7.01
C LYS A 93 -7.67 -11.22 -8.42
N PRO A 94 -8.38 -11.65 -9.49
CA PRO A 94 -7.79 -11.74 -10.83
C PRO A 94 -7.23 -10.44 -11.39
N SER A 95 -7.86 -9.31 -11.09
CA SER A 95 -7.47 -8.00 -11.66
C SER A 95 -6.42 -7.26 -10.84
N THR A 96 -6.14 -7.66 -9.59
CA THR A 96 -5.28 -6.88 -8.69
C THR A 96 -4.10 -7.66 -8.12
N ALA A 97 -4.13 -8.99 -8.16
CA ALA A 97 -3.11 -9.80 -7.48
C ALA A 97 -1.68 -9.65 -8.05
N THR A 98 -1.52 -9.20 -9.29
CA THR A 98 -0.20 -8.96 -9.92
C THR A 98 0.19 -7.47 -9.94
N GLU A 99 -0.62 -6.62 -9.31
CA GLU A 99 -0.41 -5.17 -9.21
C GLU A 99 0.32 -4.84 -7.91
N ALA A 100 0.76 -3.59 -7.75
CA ALA A 100 1.48 -3.06 -6.57
C ALA A 100 2.96 -3.39 -6.51
N ASN A 101 3.73 -2.48 -5.94
CA ASN A 101 5.09 -2.80 -5.51
C ASN A 101 5.08 -3.89 -4.46
N ARG A 102 6.18 -4.62 -4.37
CA ARG A 102 6.31 -5.79 -3.49
C ARG A 102 7.44 -5.62 -2.49
N PHE A 103 7.33 -6.30 -1.35
CA PHE A 103 8.36 -6.32 -0.31
C PHE A 103 8.75 -7.75 0.05
N TYR A 104 10.05 -8.00 0.22
CA TYR A 104 10.62 -9.32 0.55
C TYR A 104 10.45 -9.71 2.02
N TYR A 105 9.21 -9.90 2.50
CA TYR A 105 8.94 -10.23 3.91
C TYR A 105 9.62 -11.51 4.41
N ASP A 106 9.69 -12.56 3.58
CA ASP A 106 10.29 -13.86 3.95
C ASP A 106 11.79 -13.74 4.29
N SER A 107 12.51 -12.79 3.68
CA SER A 107 13.93 -12.53 4.00
C SER A 107 14.12 -12.13 5.47
N TYR A 108 13.20 -11.33 6.01
CA TYR A 108 13.25 -10.88 7.41
C TYR A 108 12.84 -11.97 8.40
N LYS A 109 12.01 -12.93 7.96
CA LYS A 109 11.70 -14.13 8.74
C LYS A 109 12.92 -15.05 8.85
N LYS A 110 13.67 -15.21 7.76
CA LYS A 110 14.85 -16.07 7.68
C LYS A 110 16.11 -15.46 8.30
N ASN A 111 16.21 -14.13 8.28
CA ASN A 111 17.37 -13.41 8.78
C ASN A 111 17.00 -12.47 9.96
N PRO A 112 17.23 -12.91 11.21
CA PRO A 112 16.97 -12.10 12.41
C PRO A 112 17.73 -10.78 12.43
N GLN A 113 18.92 -10.69 11.80
CA GLN A 113 19.70 -9.46 11.75
C GLN A 113 18.98 -8.39 10.91
N MET A 114 18.47 -8.75 9.73
CA MET A 114 17.69 -7.81 8.89
C MET A 114 16.46 -7.28 9.63
N LYS A 115 15.79 -8.17 10.38
CA LYS A 115 14.65 -7.79 11.22
C LYS A 115 15.05 -6.81 12.31
N GLN A 116 16.17 -7.06 12.99
CA GLN A 116 16.70 -6.15 14.01
C GLN A 116 17.13 -4.81 13.42
N ASP A 117 17.72 -4.79 12.23
CA ASP A 117 18.18 -3.56 11.59
C ASP A 117 17.02 -2.68 11.14
N LEU A 118 15.95 -3.28 10.60
CA LEU A 118 14.69 -2.56 10.33
C LEU A 118 14.08 -1.96 11.60
N GLN A 119 14.07 -2.72 12.70
CA GLN A 119 13.60 -2.25 13.99
C GLN A 119 14.43 -1.06 14.50
N LYS A 120 15.76 -1.15 14.44
CA LYS A 120 16.66 -0.04 14.84
C LYS A 120 16.42 1.23 14.03
N VAL A 121 16.25 1.10 12.71
CA VAL A 121 15.96 2.25 11.84
C VAL A 121 14.64 2.90 12.26
N GLN A 122 13.60 2.10 12.51
CA GLN A 122 12.31 2.60 12.99
C GLN A 122 12.43 3.30 14.35
N GLU A 123 13.13 2.68 15.32
CA GLU A 123 13.36 3.24 16.66
C GLU A 123 14.14 4.56 16.60
N ASN A 124 15.19 4.63 15.78
CA ASN A 124 15.99 5.85 15.61
C ASN A 124 15.18 7.00 15.01
N MET A 125 14.33 6.72 14.02
CA MET A 125 13.43 7.73 13.45
C MET A 125 12.36 8.16 14.47
N ALA A 126 11.76 7.21 15.18
CA ALA A 126 10.74 7.48 16.19
C ALA A 126 11.26 8.35 17.36
N ASP A 127 12.54 8.20 17.70
CA ASP A 127 13.21 8.94 18.77
C ASP A 127 13.77 10.31 18.31
N LEU A 128 13.79 10.59 17.01
CA LEU A 128 14.30 11.86 16.46
C LEU A 128 13.69 13.11 17.11
N PRO A 129 12.37 13.18 17.39
CA PRO A 129 11.77 14.35 18.00
C PRO A 129 12.27 14.61 19.44
N ASN A 130 12.75 13.58 20.15
CA ASN A 130 13.38 13.74 21.48
C ASN A 130 14.80 14.34 21.39
N LYS A 131 15.41 14.35 20.19
CA LYS A 131 16.79 14.83 19.95
C LYS A 131 16.84 16.21 19.32
N ILE A 132 15.89 16.54 18.45
CA ILE A 132 15.82 17.82 17.74
C ILE A 132 14.41 18.39 17.83
N ASN A 133 14.31 19.72 17.82
CA ASN A 133 13.02 20.37 17.69
C ASN A 133 12.57 20.35 16.21
N LEU A 134 11.54 19.56 15.91
CA LEU A 134 10.99 19.43 14.56
C LEU A 134 10.46 20.76 14.01
N SER A 135 10.08 21.73 14.86
CA SER A 135 9.61 23.04 14.40
C SER A 135 10.67 23.85 13.65
N ASN A 136 11.94 23.45 13.72
CA ASN A 136 13.03 24.08 13.00
C ASN A 136 13.22 23.51 11.59
N LEU A 137 12.43 22.52 11.18
CA LEU A 137 12.52 21.93 9.84
C LEU A 137 11.60 22.69 8.86
N PRO A 138 11.97 22.77 7.57
CA PRO A 138 11.06 23.28 6.55
C PRO A 138 9.90 22.29 6.33
N LYS A 139 8.80 22.79 5.77
CA LYS A 139 7.55 22.04 5.69
C LYS A 139 7.68 20.75 4.86
N SER A 140 8.43 20.79 3.75
CA SER A 140 8.69 19.61 2.92
C SER A 140 9.50 18.52 3.64
N GLU A 141 10.43 18.91 4.52
CA GLU A 141 11.24 17.98 5.31
C GLU A 141 10.39 17.31 6.39
N LEU A 142 9.48 18.06 7.03
CA LEU A 142 8.50 17.48 7.96
C LEU A 142 7.63 16.42 7.28
N LEU A 143 7.14 16.70 6.07
CA LEU A 143 6.34 15.72 5.32
C LEU A 143 7.15 14.46 5.03
N ALA A 144 8.38 14.61 4.54
CA ALA A 144 9.26 13.49 4.25
C ALA A 144 9.52 12.64 5.50
N TYR A 145 9.81 13.28 6.63
CA TYR A 145 10.01 12.62 7.91
C TYR A 145 8.79 11.79 8.34
N TRP A 146 7.60 12.40 8.34
CA TRP A 146 6.40 11.72 8.81
C TRP A 146 5.99 10.56 7.90
N LEU A 147 6.10 10.71 6.58
CA LEU A 147 5.83 9.62 5.63
C LEU A 147 6.83 8.47 5.77
N ASN A 148 8.11 8.78 5.94
CA ASN A 148 9.14 7.76 6.15
C ASN A 148 8.93 7.01 7.47
N LEU A 149 8.68 7.72 8.57
CA LEU A 149 8.40 7.12 9.88
C LEU A 149 7.14 6.24 9.83
N TYR A 150 6.08 6.70 9.17
CA TYR A 150 4.87 5.91 8.96
C TYR A 150 5.18 4.61 8.21
N ASN A 151 5.82 4.72 7.06
CA ASN A 151 6.05 3.58 6.15
C ASN A 151 7.01 2.55 6.77
N VAL A 152 8.10 2.99 7.41
CA VAL A 152 9.04 2.08 8.08
C VAL A 152 8.39 1.40 9.29
N THR A 153 7.50 2.09 10.00
CA THR A 153 6.75 1.51 11.12
C THR A 153 5.77 0.45 10.63
N VAL A 154 5.04 0.69 9.52
CA VAL A 154 4.18 -0.32 8.90
C VAL A 154 4.98 -1.56 8.51
N LEU A 155 6.14 -1.39 7.86
CA LEU A 155 7.01 -2.50 7.49
C LEU A 155 7.49 -3.30 8.70
N ASN A 156 8.02 -2.63 9.73
CA ASN A 156 8.51 -3.26 10.94
C ASN A 156 7.41 -4.13 11.59
N GLU A 157 6.20 -3.57 11.74
CA GLU A 157 5.08 -4.29 12.35
C GLU A 157 4.61 -5.48 11.53
N LEU A 158 4.54 -5.36 10.19
CA LEU A 158 4.15 -6.47 9.33
C LEU A 158 5.20 -7.58 9.30
N VAL A 159 6.49 -7.24 9.35
CA VAL A 159 7.59 -8.20 9.50
C VAL A 159 7.47 -8.97 10.82
N GLN A 160 7.01 -8.34 11.90
CA GLN A 160 6.79 -9.01 13.19
C GLN A 160 5.61 -10.01 13.12
N GLN A 161 4.57 -9.69 12.35
CA GLN A 161 3.38 -10.55 12.19
C GLN A 161 3.53 -11.59 11.07
N TYR A 162 4.62 -11.56 10.31
CA TYR A 162 4.83 -12.46 9.18
C TYR A 162 5.07 -13.91 9.64
N PRO A 163 4.43 -14.94 9.04
CA PRO A 163 3.63 -14.89 7.81
C PRO A 163 2.16 -14.51 8.05
N VAL A 164 1.74 -13.40 7.45
CA VAL A 164 0.34 -12.98 7.31
C VAL A 164 0.01 -12.86 5.83
N LYS A 165 -1.13 -13.41 5.40
CA LYS A 165 -1.52 -13.38 3.98
C LYS A 165 -2.45 -12.23 3.64
N ASN A 166 -3.33 -11.90 4.57
CA ASN A 166 -4.38 -10.92 4.37
C ASN A 166 -4.55 -10.11 5.65
N LEU A 167 -4.57 -8.79 5.49
CA LEU A 167 -4.53 -7.83 6.61
C LEU A 167 -5.92 -7.59 7.21
N THR A 168 -7.01 -8.09 6.63
CA THR A 168 -8.39 -7.84 7.12
C THR A 168 -8.55 -8.06 8.62
N LYS A 169 -7.96 -9.13 9.17
CA LYS A 169 -8.01 -9.39 10.61
C LYS A 169 -7.29 -8.33 11.44
N LEU A 170 -6.13 -7.85 10.98
CA LEU A 170 -5.36 -6.79 11.64
C LEU A 170 -6.08 -5.43 11.51
N LEU A 171 -6.78 -5.19 10.41
CA LEU A 171 -7.54 -3.95 10.21
C LEU A 171 -8.80 -3.88 11.09
N ASN A 172 -9.42 -5.02 11.37
CA ASN A 172 -10.67 -5.13 12.14
C ASN A 172 -10.46 -5.50 13.62
N GLU A 173 -9.22 -5.55 14.10
CA GLU A 173 -8.93 -5.77 15.52
C GLU A 173 -9.20 -4.50 16.33
N GLU A 174 -9.34 -4.62 17.66
CA GLU A 174 -9.59 -3.48 18.55
C GLU A 174 -8.50 -3.42 19.63
N PRO A 175 -7.65 -2.36 19.67
CA PRO A 175 -7.56 -1.27 18.69
C PRO A 175 -6.98 -1.73 17.35
N SER A 176 -7.47 -1.15 16.24
CA SER A 176 -7.01 -1.47 14.87
C SER A 176 -5.51 -1.32 14.71
N PHE A 177 -4.92 -2.07 13.77
CA PHE A 177 -3.49 -2.03 13.45
C PHE A 177 -2.88 -0.62 13.37
N PHE A 178 -3.63 0.33 12.78
CA PHE A 178 -3.20 1.72 12.62
C PHE A 178 -3.51 2.64 13.81
N ASP A 179 -4.40 2.21 14.71
CA ASP A 179 -4.79 2.94 15.93
C ASP A 179 -3.93 2.55 17.14
N LYS A 180 -3.20 1.42 17.07
CA LYS A 180 -2.25 0.99 18.10
C LYS A 180 -1.13 2.02 18.32
N PRO A 181 -0.75 2.29 19.58
CA PRO A 181 0.47 3.04 19.91
C PRO A 181 1.73 2.41 19.32
N ARG A 182 2.56 3.19 18.62
CA ARG A 182 3.79 2.74 17.96
C ARG A 182 5.05 3.46 18.40
N PHE A 183 4.92 4.70 18.86
CA PHE A 183 6.06 5.51 19.28
C PHE A 183 5.68 6.44 20.43
N ASN A 184 6.69 6.83 21.19
CA ASN A 184 6.56 7.69 22.36
C ASN A 184 7.36 8.96 22.16
N PHE A 185 6.74 10.09 22.42
CA PHE A 185 7.40 11.39 22.38
C PHE A 185 6.92 12.27 23.53
N ASN A 186 7.86 12.82 24.31
CA ASN A 186 7.58 13.62 25.51
C ASN A 186 6.55 12.97 26.46
N GLY A 187 6.65 11.64 26.64
CA GLY A 187 5.73 10.86 27.48
C GLY A 187 4.35 10.57 26.88
N ASN A 188 4.04 11.10 25.70
CA ASN A 188 2.82 10.82 24.96
C ASN A 188 3.02 9.65 23.99
N GLN A 189 2.02 8.79 23.87
CA GLN A 189 1.99 7.70 22.89
C GLN A 189 1.28 8.13 21.61
N TYR A 190 1.76 7.67 20.46
CA TYR A 190 1.25 8.04 19.16
C TYR A 190 1.07 6.83 18.25
N SER A 191 0.03 6.86 17.43
CA SER A 191 -0.30 5.81 16.45
C SER A 191 0.04 6.23 15.02
N LEU A 192 -0.10 5.31 14.06
CA LEU A 192 0.04 5.63 12.64
C LEU A 192 -1.07 6.59 12.18
N ASN A 193 -2.30 6.41 12.67
CA ASN A 193 -3.41 7.33 12.39
C ASN A 193 -3.20 8.71 13.03
N ASP A 194 -2.47 8.81 14.13
CA ASP A 194 -2.06 10.11 14.68
C ASP A 194 -1.12 10.86 13.73
N ILE A 195 -0.15 10.19 13.11
CA ILE A 195 0.68 10.81 12.06
C ILE A 195 -0.21 11.32 10.93
N GLU A 196 -1.06 10.44 10.40
CA GLU A 196 -1.83 10.74 9.20
C GLU A 196 -2.84 11.87 9.42
N TYR A 197 -3.75 11.71 10.40
CA TYR A 197 -4.93 12.56 10.52
C TYR A 197 -4.76 13.70 11.52
N ASN A 198 -3.89 13.55 12.52
CA ASN A 198 -3.76 14.54 13.60
C ASN A 198 -2.51 15.42 13.46
N ILE A 199 -1.52 15.00 12.66
CA ILE A 199 -0.27 15.75 12.44
C ILE A 199 -0.16 16.22 10.98
N VAL A 200 -0.12 15.29 10.03
CA VAL A 200 0.19 15.62 8.63
C VAL A 200 -1.03 16.24 7.94
N ALA A 201 -2.22 15.66 8.03
CA ALA A 201 -3.39 16.20 7.33
C ALA A 201 -3.67 17.67 7.71
N PRO A 202 -3.67 18.10 8.99
CA PRO A 202 -3.84 19.50 9.34
C PRO A 202 -2.69 20.39 8.85
N LEU A 203 -1.44 19.93 8.94
CA LEU A 203 -0.26 20.70 8.49
C LEU A 203 -0.33 21.05 6.99
N PHE A 204 -0.97 20.21 6.18
CA PHE A 204 -1.09 20.35 4.73
C PHE A 204 -2.53 20.59 4.26
N ASN A 205 -3.42 21.09 5.12
CA ASN A 205 -4.80 21.44 4.77
C ASN A 205 -5.61 20.28 4.15
N ASN A 206 -5.34 19.05 4.58
CA ASN A 206 -5.97 17.83 4.08
C ASN A 206 -5.81 17.64 2.56
N ASP A 207 -4.65 18.00 1.99
CA ASP A 207 -4.35 17.75 0.58
C ASP A 207 -4.51 16.24 0.24
N PRO A 208 -5.41 15.86 -0.69
CA PRO A 208 -5.64 14.47 -1.09
C PRO A 208 -4.38 13.76 -1.61
N LEU A 209 -3.40 14.50 -2.10
CA LEU A 209 -2.14 13.95 -2.58
C LEU A 209 -1.38 13.19 -1.48
N LEU A 210 -1.59 13.55 -0.22
CA LEU A 210 -0.99 12.88 0.93
C LEU A 210 -1.38 11.40 1.06
N ILE A 211 -2.58 11.02 0.58
CA ILE A 211 -3.08 9.63 0.66
C ILE A 211 -2.06 8.66 0.06
N TYR A 212 -1.39 9.07 -1.03
CA TYR A 212 -0.44 8.24 -1.77
C TYR A 212 0.96 8.19 -1.15
N GLY A 213 1.16 8.83 0.00
CA GLY A 213 2.38 8.70 0.80
C GLY A 213 2.34 7.55 1.80
N TYR A 214 1.13 7.10 2.15
CA TYR A 214 0.89 6.12 3.22
C TYR A 214 0.80 4.70 2.66
N TYR A 215 1.88 3.95 2.81
CA TYR A 215 1.89 2.52 2.52
C TYR A 215 1.17 1.75 3.62
N ARG A 216 0.17 0.92 3.26
CA ARG A 216 -0.67 0.20 4.24
C ARG A 216 -0.41 -1.31 4.29
N GLY A 217 0.56 -1.80 3.53
CA GLY A 217 0.98 -3.21 3.56
C GLY A 217 0.15 -4.19 2.73
N TYR A 218 -0.97 -3.74 2.15
CA TYR A 218 -1.83 -4.57 1.32
C TYR A 218 -1.92 -4.08 -0.12
N ILE A 219 -2.19 -5.01 -1.04
CA ILE A 219 -2.19 -4.76 -2.48
C ILE A 219 -3.11 -3.58 -2.83
N GLY A 220 -4.32 -3.49 -2.31
CA GLY A 220 -5.26 -2.39 -2.57
C GLY A 220 -4.85 -0.98 -2.06
N SER A 221 -3.65 -0.80 -1.52
CA SER A 221 -3.12 0.50 -1.05
C SER A 221 -2.08 1.11 -2.00
N PRO A 222 -1.71 2.39 -1.86
CA PRO A 222 -0.64 3.02 -2.65
C PRO A 222 0.69 2.28 -2.54
N ASN A 223 1.57 2.45 -3.53
CA ASN A 223 2.83 1.70 -3.55
C ASN A 223 3.76 2.15 -2.41
N LEU A 224 4.51 1.18 -1.88
CA LEU A 224 5.75 1.47 -1.19
C LEU A 224 6.82 1.80 -2.23
N LEU A 225 7.55 2.91 -2.01
CA LEU A 225 8.66 3.31 -2.85
C LEU A 225 9.93 2.53 -2.47
N ASP A 226 10.81 2.32 -3.44
CA ASP A 226 12.14 1.69 -3.27
C ASP A 226 13.20 2.67 -2.74
N HIS A 227 12.80 3.91 -2.45
CA HIS A 227 13.64 4.96 -1.89
C HIS A 227 12.84 5.82 -0.90
N PRO A 228 13.50 6.50 0.04
CA PRO A 228 12.82 7.31 1.04
C PRO A 228 12.34 8.64 0.46
N TYR A 229 11.35 9.23 1.11
CA TYR A 229 10.98 10.62 0.89
C TYR A 229 12.06 11.56 1.45
N THR A 230 12.28 12.69 0.79
CA THR A 230 13.17 13.78 1.19
C THR A 230 12.49 15.12 0.87
N ALA A 231 12.90 16.23 1.48
CA ALA A 231 12.35 17.54 1.11
C ALA A 231 12.37 17.82 -0.40
N LYS A 232 13.36 17.29 -1.13
CA LYS A 232 13.56 17.53 -2.57
C LYS A 232 12.60 16.73 -3.45
N ASN A 233 12.22 15.52 -3.05
CA ASN A 233 11.44 14.62 -3.91
C ASN A 233 9.99 14.42 -3.46
N VAL A 234 9.62 14.81 -2.23
CA VAL A 234 8.39 14.33 -1.59
C VAL A 234 7.12 14.57 -2.42
N PHE A 235 6.94 15.79 -2.94
CA PHE A 235 5.77 16.10 -3.75
C PHE A 235 5.78 15.39 -5.11
N THR A 236 6.92 15.33 -5.79
CA THR A 236 7.05 14.59 -7.06
C THR A 236 6.80 13.10 -6.87
N ALA A 237 7.30 12.53 -5.79
CA ALA A 237 7.11 11.12 -5.44
C ALA A 237 5.64 10.82 -5.11
N LEU A 238 4.97 11.70 -4.35
CA LEU A 238 3.52 11.59 -4.09
C LEU A 238 2.71 11.66 -5.38
N THR A 239 2.97 12.62 -6.26
CA THR A 239 2.27 12.74 -7.55
C THR A 239 2.49 11.53 -8.43
N THR A 240 3.73 11.03 -8.52
CA THR A 240 4.05 9.83 -9.29
C THR A 240 3.29 8.62 -8.74
N ASN A 241 3.28 8.44 -7.43
CA ASN A 241 2.55 7.33 -6.79
C ASN A 241 1.03 7.46 -6.94
N ALA A 242 0.51 8.70 -6.91
CA ALA A 242 -0.90 9.00 -7.15
C ALA A 242 -1.33 8.59 -8.56
N VAL A 243 -0.57 9.03 -9.57
CA VAL A 243 -0.80 8.65 -10.98
C VAL A 243 -0.72 7.13 -11.14
N GLN A 244 0.31 6.48 -10.59
CA GLN A 244 0.44 5.02 -10.64
C GLN A 244 -0.77 4.31 -10.03
N PHE A 245 -1.20 4.74 -8.84
CA PHE A 245 -2.30 4.10 -8.13
C PHE A 245 -3.62 4.30 -8.87
N VAL A 246 -3.98 5.56 -9.19
CA VAL A 246 -5.25 5.91 -9.88
C VAL A 246 -5.38 5.18 -11.20
N ASN A 247 -4.29 5.04 -11.96
CA ASN A 247 -4.28 4.38 -13.27
C ASN A 247 -4.06 2.86 -13.18
N SER A 248 -4.14 2.27 -11.99
CA SER A 248 -4.08 0.81 -11.81
C SER A 248 -5.45 0.17 -11.64
N ASN A 249 -5.53 -1.15 -11.81
CA ASN A 249 -6.73 -1.94 -11.47
C ASN A 249 -7.11 -1.88 -9.98
N ARG A 250 -6.26 -1.28 -9.13
CA ARG A 250 -6.44 -1.15 -7.68
C ARG A 250 -6.98 0.22 -7.28
N GLY A 251 -6.71 1.26 -8.07
CA GLY A 251 -7.11 2.63 -7.79
C GLY A 251 -8.42 3.01 -8.46
N SER A 252 -8.47 2.92 -9.80
CA SER A 252 -9.69 3.20 -10.56
C SER A 252 -9.78 2.42 -11.88
N VAL A 253 -11.01 2.07 -12.26
CA VAL A 253 -11.35 1.47 -13.55
C VAL A 253 -12.60 2.14 -14.09
N ILE A 254 -12.42 2.92 -15.16
CA ILE A 254 -13.51 3.60 -15.87
C ILE A 254 -14.28 2.57 -16.70
N GLY A 255 -15.58 2.45 -16.45
CA GLY A 255 -16.51 1.66 -17.24
C GLY A 255 -17.52 2.55 -17.99
N ASN A 256 -18.44 1.93 -18.72
CA ASN A 256 -19.39 2.65 -19.58
C ASN A 256 -20.40 3.51 -18.82
N HIS A 257 -20.74 3.13 -17.58
CA HIS A 257 -21.81 3.78 -16.79
C HIS A 257 -21.35 4.29 -15.42
N SER A 258 -20.26 3.74 -14.92
CA SER A 258 -19.71 4.06 -13.61
C SER A 258 -18.20 3.87 -13.60
N THR A 259 -17.53 4.63 -12.74
CA THR A 259 -16.11 4.45 -12.44
C THR A 259 -15.99 3.63 -11.18
N ARG A 260 -15.44 2.41 -11.29
CA ARG A 260 -15.11 1.62 -10.11
C ARG A 260 -13.85 2.19 -9.48
N VAL A 261 -13.89 2.45 -8.18
CA VAL A 261 -12.80 3.07 -7.44
C VAL A 261 -12.42 2.25 -6.21
N SER A 262 -11.21 2.47 -5.72
CA SER A 262 -10.71 1.83 -4.51
C SER A 262 -11.60 2.11 -3.30
N SER A 263 -11.92 1.07 -2.54
CA SER A 263 -12.59 1.19 -1.25
C SER A 263 -11.74 1.96 -0.23
N LEU A 264 -10.43 2.10 -0.46
CA LEU A 264 -9.54 2.96 0.34
C LEU A 264 -10.11 4.38 0.50
N TYR A 265 -10.71 4.95 -0.54
CA TYR A 265 -11.23 6.32 -0.47
C TYR A 265 -12.36 6.46 0.57
N LEU A 266 -13.09 5.39 0.92
CA LEU A 266 -14.07 5.41 2.00
C LEU A 266 -13.42 5.64 3.37
N GLU A 267 -12.19 5.18 3.58
CA GLU A 267 -11.39 5.43 4.79
C GLU A 267 -10.72 6.82 4.76
N LYS A 268 -10.61 7.43 3.58
CA LYS A 268 -9.94 8.71 3.33
C LYS A 268 -10.90 9.88 3.10
N LYS A 269 -12.17 9.75 3.50
CA LYS A 269 -13.19 10.81 3.38
C LYS A 269 -12.76 12.15 3.97
N ASN A 270 -11.93 12.14 5.02
CA ASN A 270 -11.44 13.37 5.67
C ASN A 270 -10.63 14.29 4.74
N TYR A 271 -10.09 13.75 3.64
CA TYR A 271 -9.37 14.52 2.62
C TYR A 271 -10.30 15.23 1.61
N PHE A 272 -11.60 14.95 1.66
CA PHE A 272 -12.57 15.39 0.66
C PHE A 272 -13.84 15.94 1.35
N PRO A 273 -13.91 17.26 1.61
CA PRO A 273 -15.07 17.90 2.23
C PRO A 273 -16.42 17.52 1.57
N ASN A 274 -16.48 17.56 0.24
CA ASN A 274 -17.58 17.09 -0.59
C ASN A 274 -17.20 15.74 -1.23
N PHE A 275 -17.19 14.69 -0.41
CA PHE A 275 -16.53 13.42 -0.71
C PHE A 275 -16.57 12.94 -2.16
N GLU A 276 -17.75 12.75 -2.76
CA GLU A 276 -17.85 12.19 -4.11
C GLU A 276 -17.46 13.16 -5.23
N GLU A 277 -17.74 14.46 -5.06
CA GLU A 277 -17.43 15.51 -6.04
C GLU A 277 -15.93 15.80 -6.05
N ASP A 278 -15.35 16.08 -4.88
CA ASP A 278 -13.93 16.37 -4.74
C ASP A 278 -13.08 15.15 -5.13
N LEU A 279 -13.54 13.93 -4.83
CA LEU A 279 -12.86 12.71 -5.27
C LEU A 279 -12.94 12.54 -6.79
N ALA A 280 -14.07 12.83 -7.42
CA ALA A 280 -14.20 12.74 -8.87
C ALA A 280 -13.23 13.72 -9.56
N ASP A 281 -13.16 14.97 -9.08
CA ASP A 281 -12.24 15.99 -9.59
C ASP A 281 -10.78 15.60 -9.39
N HIS A 282 -10.44 15.11 -8.19
CA HIS A 282 -9.10 14.62 -7.87
C HIS A 282 -8.68 13.48 -8.80
N LEU A 283 -9.54 12.48 -9.00
CA LEU A 283 -9.27 11.38 -9.93
C LEU A 283 -9.14 11.89 -11.36
N GLN A 284 -10.01 12.80 -11.80
CA GLN A 284 -9.99 13.37 -13.14
C GLN A 284 -8.68 14.10 -13.45
N SER A 285 -8.04 14.69 -12.44
CA SER A 285 -6.73 15.36 -12.57
C SER A 285 -5.55 14.40 -12.74
N LEU A 286 -5.68 13.15 -12.31
CA LEU A 286 -4.60 12.15 -12.26
C LEU A 286 -4.72 11.06 -13.33
N VAL A 287 -5.89 10.91 -13.94
CA VAL A 287 -6.15 9.89 -14.95
C VAL A 287 -5.37 10.21 -16.24
N ILE A 288 -4.70 9.21 -16.78
CA ILE A 288 -4.01 9.28 -18.07
C ILE A 288 -5.03 8.98 -19.18
N GLN A 289 -5.17 9.92 -20.12
CA GLN A 289 -6.07 9.74 -21.27
C GLN A 289 -5.62 8.56 -22.13
N GLU A 290 -6.56 7.66 -22.42
CA GLU A 290 -6.41 6.57 -23.36
C GLU A 290 -7.07 6.99 -24.68
N PRO A 291 -6.40 6.83 -25.85
CA PRO A 291 -6.88 7.34 -27.14
C PRO A 291 -8.29 6.90 -27.54
N ASP A 292 -8.75 5.74 -27.06
CA ASP A 292 -10.02 5.12 -27.44
C ASP A 292 -11.13 5.23 -26.38
N LYS A 293 -10.92 6.06 -25.35
CA LYS A 293 -11.92 6.26 -24.28
C LYS A 293 -12.23 7.75 -24.15
N ASP A 294 -13.49 8.12 -24.39
CA ASP A 294 -14.04 9.39 -23.93
C ASP A 294 -14.15 9.34 -22.41
N GLN A 295 -13.05 9.66 -21.71
CA GLN A 295 -12.96 9.49 -20.27
C GLN A 295 -13.60 10.66 -19.54
N VAL A 296 -14.62 10.37 -18.72
CA VAL A 296 -14.97 11.26 -17.61
C VAL A 296 -15.24 10.41 -16.37
N VAL A 297 -14.60 10.76 -15.27
CA VAL A 297 -14.87 10.14 -13.96
C VAL A 297 -16.27 10.58 -13.52
N LYS A 298 -17.25 9.68 -13.66
CA LYS A 298 -18.65 9.89 -13.24
C LYS A 298 -19.17 8.66 -12.53
N ASN A 299 -20.16 8.86 -11.63
CA ASN A 299 -20.86 7.81 -10.88
C ASN A 299 -19.89 6.83 -10.21
N LEU A 300 -19.31 7.24 -9.08
CA LEU A 300 -18.28 6.45 -8.39
C LEU A 300 -18.87 5.20 -7.73
N SER A 301 -18.19 4.05 -7.91
CA SER A 301 -18.54 2.78 -7.27
C SER A 301 -17.34 2.24 -6.49
N PHE A 302 -17.41 2.32 -5.16
CA PHE A 302 -16.36 1.88 -4.22
C PHE A 302 -16.37 0.35 -4.06
N SER A 303 -15.83 -0.35 -5.07
CA SER A 303 -15.91 -1.81 -5.19
C SER A 303 -14.56 -2.51 -5.40
N ILE A 304 -13.48 -1.74 -5.43
CA ILE A 304 -12.13 -2.29 -5.61
C ILE A 304 -11.45 -2.36 -4.26
N ASP A 305 -11.26 -3.57 -3.74
CA ASP A 305 -10.45 -3.82 -2.55
C ASP A 305 -9.51 -5.01 -2.80
N ASN A 306 -8.37 -5.03 -2.11
CA ASN A 306 -7.52 -6.22 -2.01
C ASN A 306 -6.65 -6.10 -0.76
N TYR A 307 -7.04 -6.78 0.32
CA TYR A 307 -6.32 -6.74 1.60
C TYR A 307 -5.20 -7.78 1.71
N ASP A 308 -4.87 -8.48 0.62
CA ASP A 308 -3.73 -9.40 0.60
C ASP A 308 -2.42 -8.61 0.76
N ILE A 309 -1.48 -9.17 1.51
CA ILE A 309 -0.19 -8.53 1.77
C ILE A 309 0.60 -8.33 0.46
N THR A 310 1.37 -7.26 0.36
CA THR A 310 2.30 -6.98 -0.74
C THR A 310 3.59 -7.81 -0.67
N ASP A 311 3.45 -9.12 -0.49
CA ASP A 311 4.56 -10.07 -0.41
C ASP A 311 4.89 -10.69 -1.78
N ILE A 312 6.15 -11.04 -1.98
CA ILE A 312 6.65 -11.74 -3.16
C ILE A 312 6.65 -13.25 -2.92
N LEU A 313 7.04 -13.68 -1.71
CA LEU A 313 7.39 -15.06 -1.41
C LEU A 313 6.74 -15.49 -0.09
N GLY A 314 5.84 -16.48 -0.11
CA GLY A 314 5.48 -17.24 1.11
C GLY A 314 4.09 -16.96 1.70
N SER A 315 3.43 -15.87 1.32
CA SER A 315 1.97 -15.71 1.56
C SER A 315 1.14 -16.63 0.64
N ASP A 316 1.65 -16.98 -0.54
CA ASP A 316 1.03 -17.95 -1.43
C ASP A 316 1.36 -19.38 -1.04
N VAL A 317 0.34 -20.16 -0.65
CA VAL A 317 0.49 -21.60 -0.41
C VAL A 317 -0.04 -22.34 -1.63
N GLU A 318 0.80 -23.18 -2.22
CA GLU A 318 0.37 -24.14 -3.23
C GLU A 318 -0.35 -25.30 -2.55
N TYR A 319 -1.52 -25.66 -3.06
CA TYR A 319 -2.27 -26.81 -2.58
C TYR A 319 -2.18 -27.94 -3.60
N GLY A 320 -1.83 -29.14 -3.13
CA GLY A 320 -1.80 -30.37 -3.92
C GLY A 320 -0.55 -30.54 -4.80
N GLY A 321 0.00 -31.76 -4.78
CA GLY A 321 1.20 -32.14 -5.54
C GLY A 321 2.04 -33.15 -4.76
N GLY A 322 2.47 -34.24 -5.41
CA GLY A 322 3.23 -35.32 -4.78
C GLY A 322 4.72 -35.04 -4.53
N ASN A 323 5.18 -33.79 -4.66
CA ASN A 323 6.57 -33.38 -4.43
C ASN A 323 6.61 -32.10 -3.59
N ALA A 324 7.63 -31.98 -2.73
CA ALA A 324 7.80 -30.85 -1.82
C ALA A 324 7.85 -29.51 -2.57
N THR A 325 7.07 -28.54 -2.10
CA THR A 325 7.17 -27.15 -2.54
C THR A 325 8.54 -26.62 -2.14
N VAL A 326 9.41 -26.34 -3.11
CA VAL A 326 10.70 -25.71 -2.83
C VAL A 326 10.46 -24.22 -2.57
N ALA A 327 10.53 -23.83 -1.31
CA ALA A 327 10.48 -22.44 -0.86
C ALA A 327 11.88 -21.79 -0.92
N ASP A 328 12.57 -21.93 -2.07
CA ASP A 328 13.91 -21.36 -2.25
C ASP A 328 13.82 -19.95 -2.86
N PRO A 329 14.35 -18.92 -2.15
CA PRO A 329 14.36 -17.52 -2.58
C PRO A 329 15.43 -17.19 -3.63
N SER A 330 16.37 -18.10 -3.94
CA SER A 330 17.45 -17.86 -4.92
C SER A 330 17.05 -18.12 -6.37
N ILE A 331 15.84 -18.61 -6.61
CA ILE A 331 15.36 -18.97 -7.94
C ILE A 331 14.86 -17.71 -8.66
N VAL A 332 15.79 -16.97 -9.26
CA VAL A 332 15.50 -16.25 -10.51
C VAL A 332 15.28 -17.34 -11.54
N ALA A 333 14.08 -17.39 -12.12
CA ALA A 333 13.69 -18.46 -13.03
C ALA A 333 14.69 -18.58 -14.20
N GLU A 334 15.59 -19.58 -14.14
CA GLU A 334 16.23 -20.09 -15.34
C GLU A 334 15.13 -20.67 -16.23
N GLY A 335 14.70 -19.90 -17.22
CA GLY A 335 13.83 -20.36 -18.29
C GLY A 335 12.39 -20.67 -17.90
N PHE A 336 11.69 -19.78 -17.18
CA PHE A 336 10.22 -19.68 -17.05
C PHE A 336 9.37 -20.97 -16.85
N ASP A 337 9.97 -22.13 -16.56
CA ASP A 337 9.26 -23.39 -16.33
C ASP A 337 8.66 -23.39 -14.92
N THR A 338 7.56 -24.13 -14.74
CA THR A 338 6.91 -24.39 -13.45
C THR A 338 7.64 -25.44 -12.60
N ARG A 339 8.75 -25.97 -13.10
CA ARG A 339 9.58 -27.00 -12.49
C ARG A 339 10.99 -26.46 -12.35
N PHE A 340 11.47 -26.39 -11.12
CA PHE A 340 12.85 -26.00 -10.84
C PHE A 340 13.60 -27.16 -10.23
N VAL A 341 14.89 -27.26 -10.53
CA VAL A 341 15.78 -28.27 -9.96
C VAL A 341 16.69 -27.59 -8.97
N THR A 342 16.53 -27.88 -7.68
CA THR A 342 17.52 -27.53 -6.65
C THR A 342 18.28 -28.79 -6.24
N TYR A 343 19.47 -28.60 -5.65
CA TYR A 343 20.25 -29.68 -5.07
C TYR A 343 20.27 -29.48 -3.56
N GLY A 344 19.72 -30.44 -2.81
CA GLY A 344 19.77 -30.40 -1.34
C GLY A 344 21.20 -30.53 -0.81
N ALA A 345 21.39 -30.39 0.50
CA ALA A 345 22.70 -30.50 1.17
C ALA A 345 23.46 -31.82 0.86
N ASN A 346 22.75 -32.85 0.35
CA ASN A 346 23.27 -34.15 -0.06
C ASN A 346 23.36 -34.34 -1.60
N LEU A 347 23.32 -33.27 -2.40
CA LEU A 347 23.27 -33.32 -3.88
C LEU A 347 22.06 -34.07 -4.45
N THR A 348 20.99 -34.23 -3.66
CA THR A 348 19.73 -34.81 -4.13
C THR A 348 18.95 -33.79 -4.94
N LYS A 349 18.53 -34.19 -6.15
CA LYS A 349 17.69 -33.40 -7.05
C LYS A 349 16.31 -33.17 -6.43
N GLU A 350 16.03 -31.96 -5.98
CA GLU A 350 14.71 -31.54 -5.53
C GLU A 350 14.00 -30.81 -6.67
N VAL A 351 12.87 -31.35 -7.13
CA VAL A 351 12.04 -30.71 -8.15
C VAL A 351 10.95 -29.90 -7.45
N GLY A 352 11.10 -28.58 -7.45
CA GLY A 352 10.17 -27.63 -6.85
C GLY A 352 9.15 -27.07 -7.83
N HIS A 353 8.00 -26.66 -7.31
CA HIS A 353 6.95 -25.94 -8.04
C HIS A 353 6.70 -24.56 -7.43
N VAL A 354 6.32 -23.60 -8.27
CA VAL A 354 5.92 -22.24 -7.90
C VAL A 354 4.45 -22.05 -8.24
N SER A 355 3.70 -21.33 -7.40
CA SER A 355 2.28 -21.05 -7.66
C SER A 355 2.08 -20.25 -8.97
N PRO A 356 0.95 -20.40 -9.67
CA PRO A 356 0.68 -19.61 -10.88
C PRO A 356 0.79 -18.10 -10.64
N LEU A 357 0.22 -17.59 -9.54
CA LEU A 357 0.32 -16.17 -9.18
C LEU A 357 1.77 -15.70 -9.02
N ARG A 358 2.57 -16.46 -8.27
CA ARG A 358 3.97 -16.12 -8.03
C ARG A 358 4.78 -16.15 -9.34
N ARG A 359 4.47 -17.05 -10.27
CA ARG A 359 5.08 -17.05 -11.60
C ARG A 359 4.75 -15.76 -12.37
N GLU A 360 3.49 -15.32 -12.39
CA GLU A 360 3.11 -14.06 -13.08
C GLU A 360 3.84 -12.86 -12.46
N ILE A 361 3.97 -12.81 -11.12
CA ILE A 361 4.73 -11.76 -10.42
C ILE A 361 6.21 -11.80 -10.85
N LEU A 362 6.85 -12.97 -10.85
CA LEU A 362 8.25 -13.13 -11.29
C LEU A 362 8.46 -12.74 -12.76
N GLN A 363 7.49 -13.03 -13.64
CA GLN A 363 7.53 -12.57 -15.03
C GLN A 363 7.52 -11.06 -15.13
N LYS A 364 6.65 -10.37 -14.37
CA LYS A 364 6.61 -8.91 -14.32
C LYS A 364 7.91 -8.30 -13.79
N ILE A 365 8.48 -8.88 -12.74
CA ILE A 365 9.79 -8.48 -12.19
C ILE A 365 10.87 -8.59 -13.28
N THR A 366 10.88 -9.71 -13.99
CA THR A 366 11.86 -9.97 -15.06
C THR A 366 11.67 -9.01 -16.23
N GLN A 367 10.43 -8.77 -16.67
CA GLN A 367 10.11 -7.79 -17.70
C GLN A 367 10.63 -6.40 -17.32
N LYS A 368 10.31 -5.95 -16.11
CA LYS A 368 10.79 -4.66 -15.58
C LYS A 368 12.32 -4.58 -15.55
N TYR A 369 12.99 -5.65 -15.12
CA TYR A 369 14.45 -5.73 -15.15
C TYR A 369 14.99 -5.49 -16.57
N TYR A 370 14.41 -6.13 -17.59
CA TYR A 370 14.81 -5.88 -18.98
C TYR A 370 14.46 -4.46 -19.43
N GLU A 371 13.28 -3.93 -19.11
CA GLU A 371 12.88 -2.56 -19.47
C GLU A 371 13.81 -1.48 -18.91
N VAL A 372 14.39 -1.71 -17.72
CA VAL A 372 15.34 -0.78 -17.10
C VAL A 372 16.74 -0.96 -17.68
N ASN A 373 17.23 -2.20 -17.81
CA ASN A 373 18.61 -2.47 -18.19
C ASN A 373 18.87 -2.49 -19.71
N THR A 374 17.84 -2.47 -20.54
CA THR A 374 17.97 -2.39 -22.01
C THR A 374 17.84 -0.96 -22.55
N ARG A 375 17.52 0.02 -21.69
CA ARG A 375 17.49 1.44 -22.08
C ARG A 375 18.92 1.96 -22.25
N VAL A 376 19.23 2.44 -23.45
CA VAL A 376 20.44 3.23 -23.71
C VAL A 376 20.07 4.69 -23.52
N GLU A 377 20.53 5.31 -22.43
CA GLU A 377 20.37 6.75 -22.21
C GLU A 377 21.45 7.52 -22.99
N ILE A 378 21.03 8.45 -23.86
CA ILE A 378 21.93 9.43 -24.45
C ILE A 378 22.10 10.54 -23.41
N LYS A 379 23.28 10.59 -22.77
CA LYS A 379 23.69 11.75 -21.97
C LYS A 379 24.51 12.67 -22.87
N ASP A 380 23.93 13.81 -23.22
CA ASP A 380 24.69 14.88 -23.87
C ASP A 380 25.84 15.32 -22.95
N LEU A 381 27.04 15.40 -23.50
CA LEU A 381 28.20 15.90 -22.77
C LEU A 381 27.93 17.37 -22.38
N PRO A 382 28.27 17.80 -21.15
CA PRO A 382 28.15 19.21 -20.79
C PRO A 382 28.92 20.05 -21.79
N ALA A 383 28.29 21.12 -22.28
CA ALA A 383 28.90 22.03 -23.23
C ALA A 383 30.26 22.49 -22.68
N LYS A 384 31.33 22.33 -23.46
CA LYS A 384 32.62 22.94 -23.14
C LYS A 384 32.39 24.45 -23.02
N GLU A 385 32.64 24.99 -21.83
CA GLU A 385 32.77 26.44 -21.67
C GLU A 385 33.75 26.94 -22.73
N SER A 386 33.29 27.87 -23.56
CA SER A 386 34.15 28.58 -24.49
C SER A 386 35.12 29.40 -23.66
N GLU A 387 36.40 29.00 -23.63
CA GLU A 387 37.49 29.89 -23.28
C GLU A 387 37.55 31.00 -24.33
N ASP A 388 36.82 32.08 -24.10
CA ASP A 388 37.06 33.34 -24.80
C ASP A 388 38.42 33.87 -24.36
N LYS A 389 39.37 33.90 -25.29
CA LYS A 389 40.68 34.56 -25.17
C LYS A 389 40.66 35.95 -25.77
#